data_AF-A0A8S3X796-F1
#
_entry.id   AF-A0A8S3X796-F1
#
_cell.length_a   1.000
_cell.length_b   1.000
_cell.length_c   1.000
_cell.angle_alpha   90.00
_cell.angle_beta   90.00
_cell.angle_gamma   90.00
#
_symmetry.space_group_name_H-M   'P 1'
#
loop_
_entity.id
_entity.type
_entity.pdbx_description
1 polymer ?
#
loop_
_entity_poly.entity_id
_entity_poly.type
_entity_poly.pdbx_seq_one_letter_code
_entity_poly.pdbx_strand_id
1 'polypeptide(L)' 'MVTANMSGTEKKKLLITGKSQKPRCFKGVKSLPVDYANNRKAWMTSELFEKWLRDWDRDLVKKKKKDSIAG' A
#
# COMPACT_ATOMS: atom_id res chain seq x y z
N MET A 1 5.75 0.34 -8.47
CA MET A 1 6.87 0.89 -7.67
C MET A 1 7.16 -0.09 -6.55
N VAL A 2 8.38 -0.61 -6.46
CA VAL A 2 8.83 -1.42 -5.32
C VAL A 2 9.30 -0.46 -4.25
N THR A 3 8.82 -0.61 -3.01
CA THR A 3 9.15 0.30 -1.93
C THR A 3 9.53 -0.50 -0.69
N ALA A 4 10.67 -0.15 -0.12
CA ALA A 4 11.17 -0.71 1.13
C ALA A 4 11.68 0.42 2.02
N ASN A 5 11.68 0.20 3.33
CA ASN A 5 12.27 1.15 4.27
C ASN A 5 13.78 1.33 3.99
N MET A 6 14.41 2.31 4.63
CA MET A 6 15.83 2.63 4.40
C MET A 6 16.77 1.43 4.60
N SER A 7 16.48 0.52 5.53
CA SER A 7 17.26 -0.69 5.77
C SER A 7 16.92 -1.86 4.84
N GLY A 8 15.87 -1.75 4.01
CA GLY A 8 15.40 -2.80 3.12
C GLY A 8 14.71 -4.00 3.80
N THR A 9 14.57 -3.96 5.13
CA THR A 9 13.99 -5.04 5.94
C THR A 9 12.47 -5.08 5.89
N GLU A 10 11.83 -3.92 5.70
CA GLU A 10 10.38 -3.78 5.63
C GLU A 10 9.97 -3.40 4.21
N LYS A 11 9.32 -4.32 3.50
CA LYS A 11 8.83 -4.11 2.13
C LYS A 11 7.33 -3.84 2.14
N LYS A 12 6.89 -2.81 1.42
CA LYS A 12 5.46 -2.53 1.23
C LYS A 12 4.93 -3.31 0.02
N LYS A 13 3.65 -3.70 0.10
CA LYS A 13 2.92 -4.25 -1.06
C LYS A 13 2.95 -3.26 -2.22
N LEU A 14 3.01 -3.75 -3.44
CA LEU A 14 2.91 -2.89 -4.62
C LEU A 14 1.53 -2.23 -4.66
N LEU A 15 1.49 -0.94 -5.00
CA LEU A 15 0.25 -0.24 -5.31
C LEU A 15 -0.09 -0.39 -6.81
N ILE A 16 -1.25 -0.97 -7.10
CA ILE A 16 -1.80 -1.10 -8.45
C ILE A 16 -2.99 -0.18 -8.59
N THR A 17 -3.04 0.60 -9.67
CA THR A 17 -4.20 1.46 -9.99
C THR A 17 -4.98 0.86 -11.15
N GLY A 18 -6.29 0.66 -10.97
CA GLY A 18 -7.19 0.20 -12.02
C GLY A 18 -8.37 1.16 -12.25
N LYS A 19 -9.19 0.90 -13.27
CA LYS A 19 -10.35 1.75 -13.59
C LYS A 19 -11.51 1.55 -12.62
N SER A 20 -11.90 0.29 -12.44
CA SER A 20 -13.06 -0.08 -11.63
C SER A 20 -12.72 -0.07 -10.15
N GLN A 21 -13.59 0.46 -9.31
CA GLN A 21 -13.45 0.32 -7.86
C GLN A 21 -13.54 -1.15 -7.41
N LYS A 22 -14.36 -1.97 -8.11
CA LYS A 22 -14.53 -3.40 -7.84
C LYS A 22 -14.35 -4.19 -9.15
N PRO A 23 -13.12 -4.54 -9.54
CA PRO A 23 -12.87 -5.38 -10.72
C PRO A 23 -13.60 -6.72 -10.60
N ARG A 24 -14.21 -7.19 -11.69
CA ARG A 24 -14.92 -8.49 -11.70
C ARG A 24 -14.00 -9.66 -11.35
N CYS A 25 -12.73 -9.57 -11.72
CA CYS A 25 -11.71 -10.57 -11.38
C CYS A 25 -11.40 -10.64 -9.88
N PHE A 26 -11.81 -9.66 -9.07
CA PHE A 26 -11.62 -9.70 -7.62
C PHE A 26 -12.81 -10.38 -6.90
N LYS A 27 -13.86 -10.78 -7.63
CA LYS A 27 -15.02 -11.45 -7.03
C LYS A 27 -14.57 -12.78 -6.39
N GLY A 28 -14.83 -12.93 -5.10
CA GLY A 28 -14.45 -14.12 -4.33
C GLY A 28 -12.99 -14.14 -3.86
N VAL A 29 -12.19 -13.13 -4.19
CA VAL A 29 -10.80 -13.01 -3.70
C VAL A 29 -10.84 -12.49 -2.26
N LYS A 30 -10.29 -13.27 -1.31
CA LYS A 30 -10.26 -12.91 0.11
C LYS A 30 -9.15 -11.91 0.47
N SER A 31 -8.01 -11.99 -0.21
CA SER A 31 -6.86 -11.12 0.02
C SER A 31 -6.02 -10.97 -1.23
N LEU A 32 -5.53 -9.76 -1.49
CA LEU A 32 -4.61 -9.48 -2.57
C LEU A 32 -3.17 -9.37 -2.05
N PRO A 33 -2.18 -9.85 -2.82
CA PRO A 33 -0.76 -9.64 -2.51
C PRO A 33 -0.32 -8.18 -2.76
N VAL A 34 -1.20 -7.37 -3.35
CA VAL A 34 -0.98 -5.96 -3.71
C VAL A 34 -2.01 -5.06 -3.03
N ASP A 35 -1.66 -3.79 -2.87
CA ASP A 35 -2.62 -2.74 -2.57
C ASP A 35 -3.28 -2.30 -3.88
N TYR A 36 -4.58 -2.01 -3.84
CA TYR A 36 -5.34 -1.60 -5.03
C TYR A 36 -6.01 -0.25 -4.82
N ALA A 37 -5.79 0.66 -5.78
CA ALA A 37 -6.51 1.92 -5.89
C ALA A 37 -7.29 1.96 -7.20
N ASN A 38 -8.35 2.78 -7.24
CA ASN A 38 -9.11 3.00 -8.46
C ASN A 38 -9.09 4.46 -8.89
N ASN A 39 -8.98 4.67 -10.21
CA ASN A 39 -9.09 5.98 -10.84
C ASN A 39 -9.75 5.79 -12.21
N ARG A 40 -10.68 6.66 -12.62
CA ARG A 40 -11.44 6.51 -13.88
C ARG A 40 -10.54 6.32 -15.11
N LYS A 41 -9.36 6.95 -15.09
CA LYS A 41 -8.36 6.87 -16.17
C LYS A 41 -7.30 5.75 -15.96
N ALA A 42 -7.33 5.02 -14.84
CA ALA A 42 -6.37 3.97 -14.44
C ALA A 42 -4.90 4.36 -14.30
N TRP A 43 -4.53 5.60 -14.58
CA TRP A 43 -3.22 6.15 -14.25
C TRP A 43 -3.08 6.49 -12.75
N MET A 44 -1.83 6.42 -12.28
CA MET A 44 -1.41 6.89 -10.97
C MET A 44 -1.58 8.42 -10.86
N THR A 45 -2.02 8.91 -9.70
CA THR A 45 -2.04 10.35 -9.39
C THR A 45 -1.14 10.63 -8.20
N SER A 46 -0.62 11.86 -8.11
CA SER A 46 0.19 12.30 -6.96
C SER A 46 -0.59 12.13 -5.66
N GLU A 47 -1.87 12.50 -5.63
CA GLU A 47 -2.74 12.36 -4.46
C GLU A 47 -2.83 10.90 -3.96
N LEU A 48 -3.07 9.95 -4.88
CA LEU A 48 -3.15 8.53 -4.53
C LEU A 48 -1.81 8.01 -4.01
N PHE A 49 -0.71 8.44 -4.63
CA PHE A 49 0.63 8.05 -4.23
C PHE A 49 1.01 8.63 -2.86
N GLU A 50 0.77 9.92 -2.63
CA GLU A 50 1.02 10.60 -1.36
C GLU A 50 0.22 9.98 -0.21
N LYS A 51 -1.06 9.69 -0.44
CA LYS A 51 -1.90 9.01 0.55
C LYS A 51 -1.30 7.66 0.93
N TRP A 52 -0.97 6.85 -0.06
CA TRP A 52 -0.39 5.53 0.15
C TRP A 52 0.96 5.61 0.90
N LEU A 53 1.81 6.58 0.56
CA LEU A 53 3.10 6.80 1.21
C LEU A 53 2.94 7.22 2.69
N ARG A 54 2.03 8.15 2.98
CA ARG A 54 1.72 8.59 4.34
C ARG A 54 1.12 7.48 5.20
N ASP A 55 0.28 6.63 4.61
CA ASP A 55 -0.27 5.47 5.31
C ASP A 55 0.83 4.50 5.72
N TRP A 56 1.77 4.23 4.81
CA TRP A 56 2.90 3.36 5.11
C TRP A 56 3.88 3.95 6.14
N ASP A 57 4.19 5.24 6.06
CA ASP A 57 5.02 5.92 7.06
C ASP A 57 4.42 5.78 8.47
N ARG A 58 3.11 5.98 8.60
CA ARG A 58 2.38 5.76 9.87
C ARG A 58 2.49 4.32 10.36
N ASP A 59 2.41 3.33 9.47
CA ASP A 59 2.57 1.92 9.83
C ASP A 59 3.98 1.63 10.37
N LEU A 60 5.01 2.17 9.72
CA LEU A 60 6.42 2.02 10.14
C LEU A 60 6.68 2.66 11.51
N VAL A 61 6.15 3.87 11.74
CA VAL A 61 6.27 4.54 13.05
C VAL A 61 5.59 3.73 14.16
N LYS A 62 4.40 3.18 13.89
CA LYS A 62 3.68 2.32 14.86
C LYS A 62 4.45 1.04 15.18
N LYS A 63 5.02 0.38 14.17
CA LYS A 63 5.87 -0.81 14.38
C LYS A 63 7.08 -0.49 15.24
N LYS A 64 7.82 0.57 14.91
CA LYS A 64 8.98 1.00 15.70
C LYS A 64 8.62 1.25 17.16
N LYS A 65 7.48 1.91 17.44
CA LYS A 65 7.00 2.12 18.82
C LYS A 65 6.69 0.79 19.52
N LYS A 66 6.04 -0.16 18.84
CA LYS A 66 5.74 -1.47 19.40
C LYS A 66 7.01 -2.25 19.74
N ASP A 67 7.98 -2.27 18.83
CA ASP A 67 9.25 -2.98 19.01
C ASP A 67 10.05 -2.38 20.18
N SER A 68 9.95 -1.05 20.38
CA SER A 68 10.59 -0.34 21.50
C SER A 68 9.91 -0.58 22.86
N ILE A 69 8.66 -1.07 22.88
CA ILE A 69 7.91 -1.39 24.11
C ILE A 69 8.02 -2.89 24.44
N ALA A 70 8.30 -3.72 23.44
CA ALA A 70 8.40 -5.17 23.58
C ALA A 70 9.82 -5.69 23.87
N GLY A 71 10.82 -4.81 23.86
CA GLY A 71 12.21 -5.10 24.24
C GLY A 71 12.56 -4.47 25.58
#